data_AF-A0A2J9E6G2-F1
#
_entry.id   AF-A0A2J9E6G2-F1
#
_cell.length_a   1.000
_cell.length_b   1.000
_cell.length_c   1.000
_cell.angle_alpha   90.00
_cell.angle_beta   90.00
_cell.angle_gamma   90.00
#
_symmetry.space_group_name_H-M   'P 1'
#
loop_
_entity.id
_entity.type
_entity.pdbx_description
1 polymer ?
#
loop_
_entity_poly.entity_id
_entity_poly.type
_entity_poly.pdbx_seq_one_letter_code
_entity_poly.pdbx_strand_id
1 'polypeptide(L)'
;MTTVLVFTRNFAIRQAITSLSAKDRQVYFFDNRLEFLVCATVFDKPCVIIDTLHECGENIRWIYSQLSARGGIKNIYFIAPEEIAENNYLKLFWLVTTIKELNQVCDQASRFPVAGKYYGLKEALYHQLSVMLSKDHMRFLTAVYDPINSHYVCENKSDINKMLYLRKRLSLGTSLEMKQLIALLTSSRF
;
A
#
# COMPACT_ATOMS: atom_id res chain seq x y z
N MET A 1 -8.65 -10.74 4.13
CA MET A 1 -8.75 -9.35 4.62
C MET A 1 -8.75 -8.46 3.43
N THR A 2 -9.43 -7.33 3.53
CA THR A 2 -9.09 -6.19 2.71
C THR A 2 -8.30 -5.22 3.58
N THR A 3 -6.98 -5.22 3.44
CA THR A 3 -6.13 -4.21 4.10
C THR A 3 -6.53 -2.83 3.58
N VAL A 4 -6.77 -1.88 4.48
CA VAL A 4 -7.05 -0.49 4.08
C VAL A 4 -5.74 0.28 4.07
N LEU A 5 -5.38 0.79 2.89
CA LEU A 5 -4.20 1.62 2.68
C LEU A 5 -4.67 3.03 2.39
N VAL A 6 -4.19 4.00 3.16
CA VAL A 6 -4.63 5.39 3.06
C VAL A 6 -3.43 6.28 2.74
N PHE A 7 -3.44 6.92 1.57
CA PHE A 7 -2.46 7.95 1.24
C PHE A 7 -3.00 9.31 1.67
N THR A 8 -2.44 9.87 2.75
CA THR A 8 -2.81 11.18 3.29
C THR A 8 -1.76 11.74 4.24
N ARG A 9 -1.48 13.04 4.07
CA ARG A 9 -0.78 13.88 5.07
C ARG A 9 -1.74 14.60 6.02
N ASN A 10 -3.05 14.55 5.76
CA ASN A 10 -4.04 15.29 6.53
C ASN A 10 -4.38 14.56 7.85
N PHE A 11 -4.04 15.19 8.97
CA PHE A 11 -4.35 14.68 10.30
C PHE A 11 -5.86 14.46 10.52
N ALA A 12 -6.72 15.36 10.04
CA ALA A 12 -8.17 15.24 10.21
C ALA A 12 -8.72 14.00 9.49
N ILE A 13 -8.22 13.70 8.29
CA ILE A 13 -8.59 12.48 7.56
C ILE A 13 -8.11 11.23 8.29
N ARG A 14 -6.88 11.25 8.83
CA ARG A 14 -6.37 10.14 9.66
C ARG A 14 -7.27 9.89 10.87
N GLN A 15 -7.67 10.94 11.58
CA GLN A 15 -8.58 10.83 12.73
C GLN A 15 -9.97 10.35 12.33
N ALA A 16 -10.54 10.87 11.24
CA ALA A 16 -11.84 10.45 10.74
C ALA A 16 -11.86 8.96 10.35
N ILE A 17 -10.86 8.49 9.61
CA ILE A 17 -10.79 7.07 9.24
C ILE A 17 -10.56 6.21 10.48
N THR A 18 -9.73 6.66 11.41
CA THR A 18 -9.47 5.91 12.66
C THR A 18 -10.73 5.81 13.52
N SER A 19 -11.54 6.86 13.62
CA SER A 19 -12.77 6.86 14.43
C SER A 19 -13.91 6.06 13.79
N LEU A 20 -14.00 6.05 12.46
CA LEU A 20 -14.95 5.23 11.70
C LEU A 20 -14.52 3.76 11.61
N SER A 21 -13.23 3.49 11.82
CA SER A 21 -12.68 2.13 11.77
C SER A 21 -13.05 1.32 13.00
N ALA A 22 -13.72 0.19 12.79
CA ALA A 22 -13.95 -0.78 13.84
C ALA A 22 -12.60 -1.23 14.45
N LYS A 23 -12.58 -1.51 15.75
CA LYS A 23 -11.37 -1.78 16.55
C LYS A 23 -10.49 -2.94 16.03
N ASP A 24 -11.00 -3.76 15.12
CA ASP A 24 -10.29 -4.91 14.55
C ASP A 24 -9.74 -4.67 13.13
N ARG A 25 -9.78 -3.43 12.62
CA ARG A 25 -9.32 -3.10 11.26
C ARG A 25 -7.82 -2.82 11.21
N GLN A 26 -7.15 -3.32 10.18
CA GLN A 26 -5.79 -2.90 9.81
C GLN A 26 -5.87 -1.77 8.80
N VAL A 27 -5.64 -0.55 9.29
CA VAL A 27 -5.51 0.64 8.47
C VAL A 27 -4.06 1.10 8.54
N TYR A 28 -3.43 1.24 7.37
CA TYR A 28 -2.08 1.77 7.26
C TYR A 28 -2.12 3.12 6.56
N PHE A 29 -1.58 4.14 7.21
CA PHE A 29 -1.50 5.50 6.70
C PHE A 29 -0.11 5.76 6.12
N PHE A 30 -0.08 6.43 4.97
CA PHE A 30 1.15 6.74 4.24
C PHE A 30 1.15 8.21 3.83
N ASP A 31 2.29 8.88 4.01
CA ASP A 31 2.60 10.22 3.48
C ASP A 31 3.69 10.19 2.40
N ASN A 32 4.34 9.03 2.23
CA ASN A 32 5.29 8.70 1.19
C ASN A 32 4.60 7.92 0.06
N ARG A 33 4.58 8.51 -1.13
CA ARG A 33 3.92 7.93 -2.31
C ARG A 33 4.51 6.60 -2.77
N LEU A 34 5.82 6.39 -2.57
CA LEU A 34 6.51 5.18 -2.99
C LEU A 34 6.23 4.02 -2.03
N GLU A 35 6.26 4.28 -0.72
CA GLU A 35 5.86 3.30 0.30
C GLU A 35 4.43 2.84 0.10
N PHE A 36 3.53 3.80 -0.11
CA PHE A 36 2.12 3.54 -0.41
C PHE A 36 1.96 2.63 -1.64
N LEU A 37 2.61 2.98 -2.75
CA LEU A 37 2.52 2.24 -4.00
C LEU A 37 3.04 0.80 -3.85
N VAL A 38 4.17 0.62 -3.18
CA VAL A 38 4.76 -0.70 -2.92
C VAL A 38 3.81 -1.54 -2.08
N CYS A 39 3.28 -0.99 -0.99
CA CYS A 39 2.31 -1.69 -0.15
C CYS A 39 1.05 -2.06 -0.93
N ALA A 40 0.47 -1.11 -1.68
CA ALA A 40 -0.72 -1.35 -2.49
C ALA A 40 -0.54 -2.43 -3.56
N THR A 41 0.70 -2.70 -3.94
CA THR A 41 1.04 -3.74 -4.93
C THR A 41 1.25 -5.10 -4.30
N VAL A 42 1.83 -5.14 -3.10
CA VAL A 42 2.16 -6.39 -2.40
C VAL A 42 0.95 -6.97 -1.68
N PHE A 43 0.10 -6.13 -1.09
CA PHE A 43 -1.14 -6.60 -0.46
C PHE A 43 -2.09 -7.21 -1.50
N ASP A 44 -2.72 -8.34 -1.15
CA ASP A 44 -3.75 -8.94 -2.00
C ASP A 44 -5.05 -8.13 -1.90
N LYS A 45 -5.48 -7.59 -3.05
CA LYS A 45 -6.73 -6.82 -3.23
C LYS A 45 -6.98 -5.77 -2.12
N PRO A 46 -6.05 -4.83 -1.86
CA PRO A 46 -6.24 -3.83 -0.82
C PRO A 46 -7.38 -2.87 -1.19
N CYS A 47 -8.00 -2.30 -0.16
CA CYS A 47 -8.85 -1.12 -0.29
C CYS A 47 -7.94 0.09 -0.21
N VAL A 48 -7.89 0.88 -1.27
CA VAL A 48 -6.98 1.99 -1.42
C VAL A 48 -7.78 3.27 -1.32
N ILE A 49 -7.45 4.13 -0.36
CA ILE A 49 -8.05 5.44 -0.17
C ILE A 49 -6.97 6.49 -0.42
N ILE A 50 -7.27 7.44 -1.29
CA ILE A 50 -6.35 8.51 -1.67
C ILE A 50 -7.00 9.84 -1.29
N ASP A 51 -6.39 10.58 -0.39
CA ASP A 51 -6.80 11.93 -0.03
C ASP A 51 -6.39 12.91 -1.14
N THR A 52 -7.36 13.55 -1.80
CA THR A 52 -7.10 14.56 -2.83
C THR A 52 -7.26 15.99 -2.33
N LEU A 53 -7.72 16.19 -1.08
CA LEU A 53 -8.00 17.51 -0.52
C LEU A 53 -6.72 18.27 -0.17
N HIS A 54 -5.71 17.57 0.34
CA HIS A 54 -4.47 18.17 0.86
C HIS A 54 -3.20 17.71 0.14
N GLU A 55 -3.33 16.81 -0.84
CA GLU A 55 -2.20 16.28 -1.58
C GLU A 55 -1.98 17.01 -2.91
N CYS A 56 -0.72 17.03 -3.36
CA CYS A 56 -0.38 17.61 -4.65
C CYS A 56 -0.98 16.78 -5.80
N GLY A 57 -1.66 17.43 -6.75
CA GLY A 57 -2.27 16.76 -7.91
C GLY A 57 -1.29 15.93 -8.75
N GLU A 58 0.00 16.28 -8.77
CA GLU A 58 1.03 15.47 -9.42
C GLU A 58 1.25 14.12 -8.72
N ASN A 59 1.26 14.09 -7.39
CA ASN A 59 1.38 12.84 -6.63
C ASN A 59 0.17 11.95 -6.89
N ILE A 60 -1.04 12.51 -6.88
CA ILE A 60 -2.28 11.79 -7.15
C ILE A 60 -2.27 11.18 -8.55
N ARG A 61 -1.94 11.99 -9.56
CA ARG A 61 -1.85 11.52 -10.95
C ARG A 61 -0.80 10.44 -11.11
N TRP A 62 0.36 10.60 -10.48
CA TRP A 62 1.43 9.61 -10.53
C TRP A 62 1.00 8.29 -9.87
N ILE A 63 0.46 8.34 -8.64
CA ILE A 63 -0.04 7.17 -7.92
C ILE A 63 -1.09 6.44 -8.76
N TYR A 64 -2.12 7.16 -9.23
CA TYR A 64 -3.19 6.56 -10.01
C TYR A 64 -2.68 5.90 -11.29
N SER A 65 -1.77 6.54 -12.02
CA SER A 65 -1.16 5.98 -13.23
C SER A 65 -0.40 4.69 -12.91
N GLN A 66 0.38 4.68 -11.83
CA GLN A 66 1.14 3.49 -11.41
C GLN A 66 0.26 2.34 -10.95
N LEU A 67 -0.83 2.62 -10.20
CA LEU A 67 -1.78 1.60 -9.76
C LEU A 67 -2.58 1.03 -10.94
N SER A 68 -3.03 1.90 -11.85
CA SER A 68 -3.79 1.49 -13.04
C SER A 68 -2.99 0.58 -13.96
N ALA A 69 -1.70 0.89 -14.16
CA ALA A 69 -0.81 0.08 -15.00
C ALA A 69 -0.56 -1.35 -14.45
N ARG A 70 -0.76 -1.57 -13.15
CA ARG A 70 -0.52 -2.88 -12.50
C ARG A 70 -1.66 -3.87 -12.68
N GLY A 71 -2.85 -3.42 -13.10
CA GLY A 71 -4.01 -4.26 -13.40
C GLY A 71 -4.41 -5.17 -12.24
N GLY A 72 -5.33 -4.75 -11.37
CA GLY A 72 -5.84 -5.64 -10.30
C GLY A 72 -6.35 -4.94 -9.07
N ILE A 73 -5.97 -3.68 -8.85
CA ILE A 73 -6.48 -2.86 -7.75
C ILE A 73 -7.78 -2.22 -8.22
N LYS A 74 -8.90 -2.86 -7.88
CA LYS A 74 -10.24 -2.40 -8.29
C LYS A 74 -10.87 -1.42 -7.29
N ASN A 75 -10.37 -1.41 -6.05
CA ASN A 75 -10.95 -0.70 -4.94
C ASN A 75 -10.15 0.57 -4.62
N ILE A 76 -10.09 1.50 -5.58
CA ILE A 76 -9.40 2.80 -5.42
C ILE A 76 -10.45 3.88 -5.22
N TYR A 77 -10.45 4.50 -4.05
CA TYR A 77 -11.38 5.55 -3.65
C TYR A 77 -10.63 6.86 -3.47
N PHE A 78 -11.24 7.97 -3.87
CA PHE A 78 -10.66 9.31 -3.79
C PHE A 78 -11.50 10.19 -2.87
N ILE A 79 -10.90 10.70 -1.80
CA ILE A 79 -11.55 11.70 -0.96
C ILE A 79 -11.49 13.02 -1.71
N ALA A 80 -12.66 13.58 -2.00
CA ALA A 80 -12.83 14.80 -2.79
C ALA A 80 -13.88 15.70 -2.14
N PRO A 81 -13.86 17.01 -2.42
CA PRO A 81 -14.88 17.92 -1.93
C PRO A 81 -16.16 17.79 -2.78
N GLU A 82 -17.31 18.11 -2.20
CA GLU A 82 -18.63 17.80 -2.79
C GLU A 82 -18.86 18.54 -4.11
N GLU A 83 -18.29 19.74 -4.27
CA GLU A 83 -18.40 20.56 -5.48
C GLU A 83 -17.82 19.85 -6.71
N ILE A 84 -16.89 18.92 -6.51
CA ILE A 84 -16.26 18.15 -7.59
C ILE A 84 -17.16 17.00 -8.06
N ALA A 85 -18.11 16.53 -7.23
CA ALA A 85 -19.04 15.46 -7.60
C ALA A 85 -20.00 15.85 -8.74
N GLU A 86 -20.21 17.15 -8.96
CA GLU A 86 -21.04 17.65 -10.06
C GLU A 86 -20.38 17.43 -11.44
N ASN A 87 -19.05 17.27 -11.48
CA ASN A 87 -18.33 17.05 -12.73
C ASN A 87 -18.55 15.62 -13.26
N ASN A 88 -19.23 15.51 -14.41
CA ASN A 88 -19.57 14.23 -15.03
C ASN A 88 -18.37 13.35 -15.39
N TYR A 89 -17.21 13.94 -15.70
CA TYR A 89 -16.00 13.16 -15.97
C TYR A 89 -15.46 12.49 -14.70
N LEU A 90 -15.53 13.20 -13.57
CA LEU A 90 -14.95 12.72 -12.32
C LEU A 90 -15.82 11.66 -11.63
N LYS A 91 -17.09 11.52 -12.03
CA LYS A 91 -17.96 10.40 -11.65
C LYS A 91 -17.46 9.03 -12.11
N LEU A 92 -16.53 8.98 -13.06
CA LEU A 92 -15.87 7.74 -13.46
C LEU A 92 -14.94 7.20 -12.36
N PHE A 93 -14.55 8.03 -11.41
CA PHE A 93 -13.76 7.66 -10.24
C PHE A 93 -14.67 7.39 -9.05
N TRP A 94 -14.25 6.51 -8.15
CA TRP A 94 -14.99 6.26 -6.91
C TRP A 94 -14.70 7.37 -5.91
N LEU A 95 -15.46 8.45 -6.02
CA LEU A 95 -15.34 9.61 -5.15
C LEU A 95 -15.99 9.34 -3.79
N VAL A 96 -15.36 9.85 -2.74
CA VAL A 96 -15.85 9.89 -1.36
C VAL A 96 -15.92 11.35 -0.98
N THR A 97 -17.12 11.91 -0.96
CA THR A 97 -17.34 13.34 -0.65
C THR A 97 -17.97 13.54 0.71
N THR A 98 -18.53 12.48 1.32
CA THR A 98 -19.16 12.56 2.64
C THR A 98 -18.55 11.59 3.64
N ILE A 99 -18.67 11.93 4.94
CA ILE A 99 -18.31 11.03 6.05
C ILE A 99 -19.10 9.72 5.99
N LYS A 100 -20.36 9.77 5.53
CA LYS A 100 -21.22 8.58 5.39
C LYS A 100 -20.66 7.62 4.34
N GLU A 101 -20.24 8.12 3.19
CA GLU A 101 -19.57 7.31 2.16
C GLU A 101 -18.24 6.77 2.64
N LEU A 102 -17.44 7.59 3.34
CA LEU A 102 -16.18 7.14 3.93
C LEU A 102 -16.42 5.96 4.89
N ASN A 103 -17.43 6.06 5.74
CA ASN A 103 -17.82 4.97 6.63
C ASN A 103 -18.22 3.71 5.85
N GLN A 104 -18.99 3.84 4.78
CA GLN A 104 -19.38 2.70 3.93
C GLN A 104 -18.18 2.03 3.27
N VAL A 105 -17.20 2.79 2.77
CA VAL A 105 -15.96 2.25 2.20
C VAL A 105 -15.20 1.47 3.26
N CYS A 106 -15.04 2.05 4.46
CA CYS A 106 -14.36 1.39 5.56
C CYS A 106 -15.12 0.13 6.04
N ASP A 107 -16.45 0.11 5.98
CA ASP A 107 -17.29 -1.07 6.30
C ASP A 107 -17.21 -2.15 5.22
N GLN A 108 -17.18 -1.81 3.94
CA GLN A 108 -17.06 -2.79 2.85
C GLN A 108 -15.73 -3.55 2.92
N ALA A 109 -14.65 -2.88 3.32
CA ALA A 109 -13.36 -3.52 3.56
C ALA A 109 -13.41 -4.58 4.70
N SER A 110 -14.44 -4.56 5.56
CA SER A 110 -14.53 -5.42 6.76
C SER A 110 -15.18 -6.79 6.55
N ARG A 111 -15.83 -7.06 5.41
CA ARG A 111 -16.66 -8.27 5.20
C ARG A 111 -15.88 -9.59 5.00
N PHE A 112 -14.55 -9.58 5.14
CA PHE A 112 -13.70 -10.76 4.89
C PHE A 112 -12.73 -11.00 6.06
N PRO A 113 -13.04 -11.92 6.99
CA PRO A 113 -12.25 -12.16 8.20
C PRO A 113 -10.85 -12.71 7.86
N VAL A 114 -9.88 -12.43 8.73
CA VAL A 114 -8.54 -13.04 8.70
C VAL A 114 -8.24 -13.71 10.01
N ALA A 115 -7.57 -14.86 9.92
CA ALA A 115 -6.91 -15.50 11.03
C ALA A 115 -5.66 -14.68 11.41
N GLY A 116 -5.74 -13.92 12.51
CA GLY A 116 -4.61 -13.23 13.13
C GLY A 116 -4.68 -11.70 13.05
N LYS A 117 -4.43 -11.04 14.19
CA LYS A 117 -4.17 -9.59 14.28
C LYS A 117 -2.67 -9.36 14.11
N TYR A 118 -2.26 -8.75 13.00
CA TYR A 118 -0.90 -8.21 12.85
C TYR A 118 -0.87 -6.78 13.38
N TYR A 119 0.03 -6.50 14.31
CA TYR A 119 0.07 -5.21 15.03
C TYR A 119 0.82 -4.11 14.24
N GLY A 120 1.65 -4.46 13.25
CA GLY A 120 2.43 -3.51 12.45
C GLY A 120 2.42 -3.79 10.93
N LEU A 121 2.81 -2.78 10.15
CA LEU A 121 2.89 -2.84 8.68
C LEU A 121 3.92 -3.89 8.23
N LYS A 122 5.05 -3.96 8.91
CA LYS A 122 6.15 -4.87 8.63
C LYS A 122 5.70 -6.34 8.76
N GLU A 123 5.02 -6.68 9.84
CA GLU A 123 4.52 -8.03 10.09
C GLU A 123 3.47 -8.43 9.05
N ALA A 124 2.57 -7.50 8.70
CA ALA A 124 1.56 -7.73 7.68
C ALA A 124 2.18 -7.92 6.29
N LEU A 125 3.17 -7.12 5.91
CA LEU A 125 3.94 -7.31 4.68
C LEU A 125 4.70 -8.64 4.68
N TYR A 126 5.37 -8.98 5.78
CA TYR A 126 6.09 -10.24 5.90
C TYR A 126 5.17 -11.43 5.72
N HIS A 127 4.02 -11.44 6.41
CA HIS A 127 3.00 -12.48 6.28
C HIS A 127 2.51 -12.57 4.82
N GLN A 128 2.14 -11.45 4.23
CA GLN A 128 1.65 -11.40 2.84
C GLN A 128 2.68 -11.98 1.87
N LEU A 129 3.94 -11.58 1.98
CA LEU A 129 5.02 -12.09 1.15
C LEU A 129 5.28 -13.58 1.39
N SER A 130 5.16 -14.06 2.63
CA SER A 130 5.33 -15.48 2.96
C SER A 130 4.27 -16.39 2.34
N VAL A 131 3.09 -15.86 2.05
CA VAL A 131 2.03 -16.56 1.30
C VAL A 131 2.35 -16.58 -0.21
N MET A 132 2.99 -15.53 -0.73
CA MET A 132 3.27 -15.37 -2.16
C MET A 132 4.60 -16.00 -2.61
N LEU A 133 5.55 -16.17 -1.70
CA LEU A 133 6.93 -16.53 -1.96
C LEU A 133 7.35 -17.79 -1.19
N SER A 134 8.29 -18.55 -1.74
CA SER A 134 8.89 -19.68 -1.02
C SER A 134 9.76 -19.20 0.15
N LYS A 135 10.01 -20.10 1.10
CA LYS A 135 10.89 -19.84 2.25
C LYS A 135 12.29 -19.33 1.84
N ASP A 136 12.86 -19.87 0.75
CA ASP A 136 14.18 -19.46 0.26
C ASP A 136 14.18 -18.08 -0.40
N HIS A 137 13.05 -17.67 -0.97
CA HIS A 137 12.86 -16.30 -1.46
C HIS A 137 12.71 -15.32 -0.31
N MET A 138 11.94 -15.70 0.72
CA MET A 138 11.78 -14.89 1.94
C MET A 138 13.11 -14.67 2.66
N ARG A 139 13.89 -15.74 2.89
CA ARG A 139 15.22 -15.65 3.52
C ARG A 139 16.16 -14.71 2.77
N PHE A 140 16.14 -14.78 1.44
CA PHE A 140 16.94 -13.90 0.60
C PHE A 140 16.51 -12.44 0.73
N LEU A 141 15.21 -12.15 0.64
CA LEU A 141 14.67 -10.79 0.79
C LEU A 141 15.07 -10.13 2.12
N THR A 142 15.10 -10.91 3.20
CA THR A 142 15.47 -10.40 4.52
C THR A 142 16.98 -10.24 4.73
N ALA A 143 17.80 -10.92 3.94
CA ALA A 143 19.26 -10.93 4.08
C ALA A 143 19.98 -10.02 3.07
N VAL A 144 19.30 -9.59 2.01
CA VAL A 144 19.93 -8.86 0.88
C VAL A 144 20.31 -7.42 1.20
N TYR A 145 19.85 -6.88 2.34
CA TYR A 145 20.19 -5.53 2.77
C TYR A 145 20.69 -5.56 4.21
N ASP A 146 21.88 -5.01 4.40
CA ASP A 146 22.47 -4.81 5.72
C ASP A 146 22.03 -3.42 6.24
N PRO A 147 21.13 -3.35 7.24
CA PRO A 147 20.65 -2.08 7.77
C PRO A 147 21.71 -1.37 8.62
N ILE A 148 22.72 -2.08 9.17
CA ILE A 148 23.76 -1.50 10.01
C ILE A 148 24.71 -0.68 9.12
N ASN A 149 25.15 -1.29 8.02
CA ASN A 149 26.10 -0.68 7.09
C ASN A 149 25.41 0.00 5.88
N SER A 150 24.07 0.01 5.84
CA SER A 150 23.24 0.65 4.82
C SER A 150 23.57 0.27 3.38
N HIS A 151 23.93 -0.98 3.11
CA HIS A 151 24.29 -1.45 1.77
C HIS A 151 23.61 -2.77 1.40
N TYR A 152 23.56 -3.04 0.09
CA TYR A 152 23.01 -4.26 -0.46
C TYR A 152 24.09 -5.33 -0.56
N VAL A 153 23.80 -6.51 -0.01
CA VAL A 153 24.68 -7.68 -0.01
C VAL A 153 24.34 -8.54 -1.22
N CYS A 154 24.45 -7.96 -2.42
CA CYS A 154 24.32 -8.67 -3.69
C CYS A 154 25.72 -8.90 -4.25
N GLU A 155 26.24 -10.11 -4.09
CA GLU A 155 27.66 -10.38 -4.35
C GLU A 155 27.89 -10.95 -5.76
N ASN A 156 26.89 -11.65 -6.32
CA ASN A 156 27.06 -12.39 -7.56
C ASN A 156 25.89 -12.25 -8.55
N LYS A 157 26.10 -12.77 -9.77
CA LYS A 157 25.11 -12.77 -10.85
C LYS A 157 23.81 -13.50 -10.48
N SER A 158 23.90 -14.53 -9.63
CA SER A 158 22.73 -15.28 -9.14
C SER A 158 21.81 -14.38 -8.30
N ASP A 159 22.38 -13.59 -7.40
CA ASP A 159 21.63 -12.67 -6.54
C ASP A 159 20.91 -11.60 -7.36
N ILE A 160 21.58 -11.06 -8.38
CA ILE A 160 20.99 -10.10 -9.32
C ILE A 160 19.80 -10.72 -10.05
N ASN A 161 19.95 -11.96 -10.52
CA ASN A 161 18.87 -12.69 -11.20
C ASN A 161 17.70 -12.97 -10.25
N LYS A 162 17.99 -13.33 -8.99
CA LYS A 162 16.97 -13.58 -7.96
C LYS A 162 16.22 -12.30 -7.59
N MET A 163 16.92 -11.17 -7.47
CA MET A 163 16.31 -9.85 -7.30
C MET A 163 15.40 -9.48 -8.47
N LEU A 164 15.86 -9.70 -9.71
CA LEU A 164 15.06 -9.45 -10.91
C LEU A 164 13.80 -10.33 -10.96
N TYR A 165 13.95 -11.61 -10.60
CA TYR A 165 12.85 -12.56 -10.52
C TYR A 165 11.81 -12.10 -9.49
N LEU A 166 12.24 -11.77 -8.28
CA LEU A 166 11.34 -11.34 -7.20
C LEU A 166 10.61 -10.05 -7.53
N ARG A 167 11.33 -9.07 -8.10
CA ARG A 167 10.72 -7.82 -8.58
C ARG A 167 9.58 -8.08 -9.56
N LYS A 168 9.81 -8.95 -10.55
CA LYS A 168 8.77 -9.34 -11.53
C LYS A 168 7.63 -10.13 -10.88
N ARG A 169 7.95 -11.06 -9.97
CA ARG A 169 6.97 -11.90 -9.27
C ARG A 169 6.02 -11.08 -8.40
N LEU A 170 6.51 -9.99 -7.82
CA LEU A 170 5.75 -9.06 -6.98
C LEU A 170 5.16 -7.88 -7.76
N SER A 171 5.27 -7.89 -9.11
CA SER A 171 4.76 -6.81 -9.97
C SER A 171 5.29 -5.41 -9.63
N LEU A 172 6.51 -5.32 -9.08
CA LEU A 172 7.16 -4.05 -8.77
C LEU A 172 7.80 -3.48 -10.04
N GLY A 173 7.48 -2.23 -10.37
CA GLY A 173 7.84 -1.62 -11.66
C GLY A 173 9.33 -1.29 -11.79
N THR A 174 9.94 -0.83 -10.69
CA THR A 174 11.31 -0.29 -10.70
C THR A 174 12.22 -0.97 -9.68
N SER A 175 13.54 -0.84 -9.86
CA SER A 175 14.49 -1.24 -8.82
C SER A 175 14.31 -0.43 -7.55
N LEU A 176 13.88 0.83 -7.66
CA LEU A 176 13.58 1.70 -6.53
C LEU A 176 12.43 1.17 -5.67
N GLU A 177 11.35 0.68 -6.29
CA GLU A 177 10.25 0.03 -5.56
C GLU A 177 10.70 -1.24 -4.83
N MET A 178 11.56 -2.05 -5.45
CA MET A 178 12.14 -3.22 -4.80
C MET A 178 12.98 -2.83 -3.58
N LYS A 179 13.80 -1.77 -3.71
CA LYS A 179 14.58 -1.23 -2.60
C LYS A 179 13.68 -0.69 -1.48
N GLN A 180 12.58 -0.04 -1.83
CA GLN A 180 11.61 0.44 -0.85
C GLN A 180 10.92 -0.71 -0.12
N LEU A 181 10.56 -1.80 -0.82
CA LEU A 181 10.01 -3.00 -0.16
C LEU A 181 11.01 -3.57 0.84
N ILE A 182 12.27 -3.71 0.44
CA ILE A 182 13.31 -4.23 1.32
C ILE A 182 13.49 -3.30 2.53
N ALA A 183 13.54 -1.99 2.32
CA ALA A 183 13.61 -1.01 3.41
C ALA A 183 12.42 -1.12 4.38
N LEU A 184 11.19 -1.36 3.91
CA LEU A 184 10.01 -1.59 4.74
C LEU A 184 10.13 -2.88 5.59
N LEU A 185 10.81 -3.91 5.07
CA LEU A 185 11.02 -5.18 5.76
C LEU A 185 12.20 -5.12 6.75
N THR A 186 13.21 -4.30 6.47
CA THR A 186 14.42 -4.21 7.31
C THR A 186 14.40 -3.05 8.28
N SER A 187 13.48 -2.09 8.13
CA SER A 187 13.30 -0.99 9.07
C SER A 187 13.05 -1.53 10.48
N SER A 188 13.77 -0.98 11.45
CA SER A 188 13.52 -1.14 12.89
C SER A 188 12.49 -0.14 13.41
N ARG A 189 12.15 0.88 12.62
CA ARG A 189 11.03 1.78 12.90
C ARG A 189 9.77 1.17 12.31
N PHE A 190 9.05 0.42 13.13
CA PHE A 190 7.60 0.42 13.36
C PHE A 190 7.30 -0.62 14.46
#